data_AF-A0A2V9RJ85-F1
#
_entry.id   AF-A0A2V9RJ85-F1
#
_cell.length_a   1.000
_cell.length_b   1.000
_cell.length_c   1.000
_cell.angle_alpha   90.00
_cell.angle_beta   90.00
_cell.angle_gamma   90.00
#
_symmetry.space_group_name_H-M   'P 1'
#
loop_
_entity.id
_entity.type
_entity.pdbx_description
1 polymer ?
#
loop_
_entity_poly.entity_id
_entity_poly.type
_entity_poly.pdbx_seq_one_letter_code
_entity_poly.pdbx_strand_id
1 'polypeptide(L)'
;MVLSSSGKALFVANKGDNTITSYAINSDGTLATGSSTQCSTGVSPVNMATDSSGKFLFVTYVGSQLDPNQPSAICVFSISNTGLT
;
A
#
# COMPACT_ATOMS: atom_id res chain seq x y z
N MET A 1 2.65 -1.98 -7.64
CA MET A 1 2.18 -0.58 -7.52
C MET A 1 0.75 -0.50 -8.02
N VAL A 2 -0.07 0.42 -7.51
CA VAL A 2 -1.48 0.62 -7.89
C VAL A 2 -1.84 2.10 -7.85
N LEU A 3 -2.61 2.58 -8.82
CA LEU A 3 -3.19 3.93 -8.81
C LEU A 3 -4.48 3.95 -8.01
N SER A 4 -4.77 5.06 -7.33
CA SER A 4 -6.12 5.31 -6.81
C SER A 4 -7.12 5.41 -7.95
N SER A 5 -8.39 5.11 -7.69
CA SER A 5 -9.46 5.22 -8.69
C SER A 5 -9.62 6.64 -9.26
N SER A 6 -9.23 7.66 -8.48
CA SER A 6 -9.21 9.07 -8.92
C SER A 6 -8.00 9.44 -9.76
N GLY A 7 -6.98 8.58 -9.86
CA GLY A 7 -5.71 8.86 -10.53
C GLY A 7 -4.84 9.91 -9.82
N LYS A 8 -5.19 10.31 -8.60
CA LYS A 8 -4.48 11.36 -7.83
C LYS A 8 -3.40 10.82 -6.89
N ALA A 9 -3.34 9.50 -6.71
CA ALA A 9 -2.35 8.86 -5.85
C ALA A 9 -1.80 7.58 -6.47
N LEU A 10 -0.53 7.31 -6.22
CA LEU A 10 0.15 6.06 -6.54
C LEU A 10 0.59 5.39 -5.23
N PHE A 11 0.23 4.11 -5.08
CA PHE A 11 0.64 3.28 -3.95
C PHE A 11 1.73 2.31 -4.38
N VAL A 12 2.82 2.28 -3.64
CA VAL A 12 4.00 1.44 -3.91
C VAL A 12 4.25 0.54 -2.71
N ALA A 13 4.32 -0.77 -2.95
CA ALA A 13 4.71 -1.75 -1.95
C ALA A 13 6.24 -1.84 -1.90
N ASN A 14 6.82 -1.53 -0.75
CA ASN A 14 8.25 -1.67 -0.50
C ASN A 14 8.47 -2.96 0.28
N LYS A 15 8.68 -4.05 -0.46
CA LYS A 15 8.79 -5.39 0.13
C LYS A 15 9.88 -5.48 1.20
N GLY A 16 11.06 -4.92 0.92
CA GLY A 16 12.21 -4.97 1.83
C GLY A 16 12.00 -4.17 3.12
N ASP A 17 11.35 -3.01 3.00
CA ASP A 17 11.16 -2.09 4.13
C ASP A 17 9.85 -2.38 4.90
N ASN A 18 9.06 -3.34 4.43
CA ASN A 18 7.73 -3.66 4.95
C ASN A 18 6.76 -2.46 5.01
N THR A 19 6.83 -1.56 4.04
CA THR A 19 5.96 -0.38 3.98
C THR A 19 5.18 -0.31 2.68
N ILE A 20 4.11 0.47 2.70
CA ILE A 20 3.42 0.97 1.52
C ILE A 20 3.61 2.47 1.50
N THR A 21 4.27 2.98 0.47
CA THR A 21 4.40 4.44 0.28
C THR A 21 3.30 4.91 -0.65
N SER A 22 2.62 5.97 -0.20
CA SER A 22 1.61 6.69 -0.95
C SER A 22 2.20 7.98 -1.50
N TYR A 23 2.10 8.19 -2.82
CA TYR A 23 2.59 9.39 -3.50
C TYR A 23 1.40 10.14 -4.10
N ALA A 24 1.33 11.46 -3.91
CA ALA A 24 0.39 12.29 -4.66
C ALA A 24 0.90 12.51 -6.09
N ILE A 25 -0.02 12.50 -7.06
CA ILE A 25 0.29 12.77 -8.47
C ILE A 25 -0.13 14.21 -8.77
N ASN A 26 0.84 15.02 -9.18
CA ASN A 26 0.62 16.40 -9.61
C ASN A 26 -0.06 16.46 -10.98
N SER A 27 -0.61 17.62 -11.35
CA SER A 27 -1.30 17.81 -12.64
C SER A 27 -0.42 17.58 -13.88
N ASP A 28 0.90 17.69 -13.72
CA ASP A 28 1.89 17.41 -14.76
C ASP A 28 2.37 15.95 -14.77
N GLY A 29 1.80 15.09 -13.92
CA GLY A 29 2.16 13.68 -13.77
C GLY A 29 3.37 13.42 -12.87
N THR A 30 3.99 14.45 -12.30
CA THR A 30 5.10 14.26 -11.35
C THR A 30 4.59 13.75 -9.99
N LEU A 31 5.47 13.06 -9.25
CA LEU A 31 5.15 12.54 -7.92
C LEU A 31 5.64 13.51 -6.84
N ALA A 32 4.76 13.88 -5.92
CA ALA A 32 5.14 14.60 -4.70
C ALA A 32 5.78 13.64 -3.67
N THR A 33 6.40 14.19 -2.62
CA THR A 33 6.96 13.37 -1.52
C THR A 33 5.90 12.44 -0.94
N GLY A 34 6.27 11.16 -0.81
CA GLY A 34 5.36 10.14 -0.32
C GLY A 34 5.33 10.00 1.19
N SER A 35 4.27 9.38 1.71
CA SER A 35 4.14 8.96 3.11
C SER A 35 3.99 7.45 3.20
N SER A 36 4.68 6.84 4.17
CA SER A 36 4.73 5.40 4.35
C SER A 36 3.81 4.93 5.48
N THR A 37 3.06 3.88 5.20
CA THR A 37 2.22 3.17 6.18
C THR A 37 2.65 1.70 6.22
N GLN A 38 2.50 1.04 7.37
CA GLN A 38 2.82 -0.37 7.56
C GLN A 38 1.61 -1.13 8.08
N CYS A 39 1.48 -2.40 7.69
CA CYS A 39 0.52 -3.29 8.33
C CYS A 39 1.07 -3.85 9.64
N SER A 40 0.24 -3.88 10.68
CA SER A 40 0.59 -4.43 11.99
C SER A 40 0.82 -5.94 11.99
N THR A 41 0.19 -6.69 11.09
CA THR A 41 0.21 -8.16 11.08
C THR A 41 0.91 -8.78 9.86
N GLY A 42 1.25 -7.97 8.86
CA GLY A 42 1.86 -8.42 7.61
C GLY A 42 3.32 -8.03 7.48
N VAL A 43 4.12 -8.92 6.87
CA VAL A 43 5.51 -8.66 6.47
C VAL A 43 5.68 -8.85 4.98
N SER A 44 6.56 -8.08 4.34
CA SER A 44 6.84 -8.18 2.89
C SER A 44 5.60 -8.04 2.00
N PRO A 45 5.06 -6.82 1.80
CA PRO A 45 3.94 -6.60 0.89
C PRO A 45 4.30 -7.03 -0.53
N VAL A 46 3.40 -7.74 -1.21
CA VAL A 46 3.64 -8.28 -2.57
C VAL A 46 2.63 -7.79 -3.61
N ASN A 47 1.32 -7.87 -3.32
CA ASN A 47 0.29 -7.46 -4.26
C ASN A 47 -0.65 -6.45 -3.60
N MET A 48 -1.26 -5.62 -4.44
CA MET A 48 -2.21 -4.59 -3.99
C MET A 48 -3.35 -4.46 -4.99
N ALA A 49 -4.52 -4.08 -4.51
CA ALA A 49 -5.67 -3.71 -5.33
C ALA A 49 -6.55 -2.68 -4.59
N THR A 50 -7.15 -1.75 -5.31
CA THR A 50 -8.14 -0.82 -4.75
C THR A 50 -9.55 -1.33 -4.99
N ASP A 51 -10.48 -1.02 -4.10
CA ASP A 51 -11.89 -1.23 -4.37
C ASP A 51 -12.41 -0.23 -5.42
N SER A 52 -13.54 -0.56 -6.07
CA SER A 52 -14.12 0.28 -7.12
C SER A 52 -14.66 1.63 -6.60
N SER A 53 -14.97 1.74 -5.31
CA SER A 53 -15.37 3.02 -4.69
C SER A 53 -14.18 3.91 -4.33
N GLY A 54 -12.95 3.39 -4.41
CA GLY A 54 -11.72 4.13 -4.13
C GLY A 54 -11.47 4.44 -2.65
N LYS A 55 -12.14 3.71 -1.75
CA LYS A 55 -12.08 3.91 -0.30
C LYS A 55 -11.07 3.00 0.39
N PHE A 56 -10.72 1.87 -0.21
CA PHE A 56 -9.92 0.84 0.41
C PHE A 56 -8.80 0.37 -0.52
N LEU A 57 -7.63 0.15 0.08
CA LEU A 57 -6.50 -0.56 -0.52
C LEU A 57 -6.34 -1.90 0.18
N PHE A 58 -6.49 -3.00 -0.56
CA PHE A 58 -6.18 -4.35 -0.11
C PHE A 58 -4.72 -4.64 -0.43
N VAL A 59 -3.97 -5.12 0.55
CA VAL A 59 -2.55 -5.46 0.41
C VAL A 59 -2.34 -6.88 0.90
N THR A 60 -1.70 -7.72 0.08
CA THR A 60 -1.30 -9.06 0.49
C THR A 60 0.18 -9.08 0.88
N TYR A 61 0.48 -9.86 1.90
CA TYR A 61 1.79 -10.01 2.52
C TYR A 61 2.18 -11.47 2.49
N VAL A 62 3.45 -11.75 2.18
CA VAL A 62 3.98 -13.11 2.28
C VAL A 62 4.60 -13.32 3.65
N GLY A 63 4.18 -14.37 4.33
CA GLY A 63 4.78 -14.76 5.60
C GLY A 63 6.28 -15.03 5.48
N SER A 64 6.98 -14.91 6.59
CA SER A 64 8.40 -15.21 6.65
C SER A 64 8.62 -16.72 6.66
N GLN A 65 9.47 -17.21 5.76
CA GLN A 65 9.96 -18.59 5.81
C GLN A 65 11.04 -18.77 6.90
N LEU A 66 11.55 -17.67 7.45
CA LEU A 66 12.58 -17.65 8.50
C LEU A 66 12.00 -17.48 9.91
N ASP A 67 10.76 -17.00 10.02
CA ASP A 67 10.05 -16.82 11.29
C ASP A 67 8.63 -17.43 11.20
N PRO A 68 8.38 -18.59 11.85
CA PRO A 68 7.09 -19.25 11.80
C PRO A 68 5.95 -18.46 12.48
N ASN A 69 6.25 -17.42 13.25
CA ASN A 69 5.25 -16.55 13.89
C ASN A 69 4.81 -15.38 12.99
N GLN A 70 5.34 -15.29 11.77
CA GLN A 70 4.98 -14.27 10.79
C GLN A 70 4.26 -14.90 9.59
N PRO A 71 2.95 -15.21 9.72
CA PRO A 71 2.19 -15.82 8.62
C PRO A 71 1.94 -14.82 7.48
N SER A 72 1.51 -15.36 6.32
CA SER A 72 0.94 -14.53 5.27
C SER A 72 -0.31 -13.81 5.79
N ALA A 73 -0.49 -12.57 5.38
CA ALA A 73 -1.58 -11.73 5.85
C ALA A 73 -2.21 -10.96 4.70
N ILE A 74 -3.45 -10.52 4.93
CA ILE A 74 -4.10 -9.49 4.11
C ILE A 74 -4.42 -8.33 5.04
N CYS A 75 -4.05 -7.13 4.64
CA CYS A 75 -4.38 -5.92 5.36
C CYS A 75 -5.18 -4.98 4.47
N VAL A 76 -6.09 -4.24 5.08
CA VAL A 76 -6.95 -3.27 4.41
C VAL A 76 -6.67 -1.91 5.00
N PHE A 77 -6.32 -0.96 4.14
CA PHE A 77 -6.11 0.44 4.52
C PHE A 77 -7.25 1.27 3.99
N SER A 78 -7.67 2.27 4.76
CA SER A 78 -8.58 3.29 4.25
C SER A 78 -7.78 4.31 3.45
N ILE A 79 -8.31 4.69 2.29
CA ILE A 79 -7.73 5.72 1.43
C ILE A 79 -8.38 7.04 1.81
N SER A 80 -7.57 7.98 2.29
CA SER A 80 -8.00 9.35 2.60
C SER A 80 -7.17 10.33 1.77
N ASN A 81 -7.83 10.97 0.79
CA ASN A 81 -7.18 11.78 -0.23
C ASN A 81 -6.09 11.01 -0.99
N THR A 82 -4.83 11.27 -0.65
CA THR A 82 -3.64 10.63 -1.22
C THR A 82 -2.92 9.74 -0.22
N GLY A 83 -3.40 9.61 1.01
CA GLY A 83 -2.77 8.86 2.09
C GLY A 83 -3.52 7.59 2.48
N LEU A 84 -2.85 6.77 3.29
CA LEU A 84 -3.37 5.52 3.85
C LEU A 84 -3.44 5.61 5.38
N THR A 85 -4.56 5.16 5.96
CA THR A 85 -4.77 5.02 7.41
C THR A 85 -5.28 3.65 7.77
#